data_AF-Q56GI3-F1
#
_entry.id   AF-Q56GI3-F1
#
_cell.length_a   1.000
_cell.length_b   1.000
_cell.length_c   1.000
_cell.angle_alpha   90.00
_cell.angle_beta   90.00
_cell.angle_gamma   90.00
#
_symmetry.space_group_name_H-M   'P 1'
#
loop_
_entity.id
_entity.type
_entity.pdbx_description
1 polymer ?
#
loop_
_entity_poly.entity_id
_entity_poly.type
_entity_poly.pdbx_seq_one_letter_code
_entity_poly.pdbx_strand_id
1 'polypeptide(L)' 'QPDPPIALNWTLLNISLTGVHADIQVRWEAPPSADIRKGWVALEYELQYKEVNETQWKM' A
#
# COMPACT_ATOMS: atom_id res chain seq x y z
N GLN A 1 -16.15 -10.63 2.89
CA GLN A 1 -15.14 -9.58 2.68
C GLN A 1 -13.79 -10.18 3.09
N PRO A 2 -12.73 -10.06 2.27
CA PRO A 2 -11.40 -10.55 2.65
C PRO A 2 -10.86 -9.77 3.85
N ASP A 3 -10.01 -10.40 4.64
CA ASP A 3 -9.23 -9.71 5.68
C ASP A 3 -8.27 -8.69 5.02
N PRO A 4 -7.94 -7.59 5.70
CA PRO A 4 -7.05 -6.57 5.14
C PRO A 4 -5.62 -7.10 4.94
N PRO A 5 -4.84 -6.52 4.01
CA PRO A 5 -3.42 -6.82 3.89
C PRO A 5 -2.66 -6.45 5.17
N ILE A 6 -1.56 -7.16 5.42
CA ILE A 6 -0.73 -7.01 6.62
C ILE A 6 0.68 -6.54 6.25
N ALA A 7 1.49 -6.23 7.27
CA ALA A 7 2.89 -5.86 7.11
C ALA A 7 3.13 -4.66 6.15
N LEU A 8 2.29 -3.63 6.24
CA LEU A 8 2.45 -2.41 5.45
C LEU A 8 3.81 -1.75 5.75
N ASN A 9 4.61 -1.55 4.70
CA ASN A 9 5.93 -0.95 4.81
C ASN A 9 6.20 -0.06 3.59
N TRP A 10 7.21 0.80 3.68
CA TRP A 10 7.60 1.68 2.60
C TRP A 10 9.12 1.84 2.49
N THR A 11 9.59 2.10 1.27
CA THR A 11 10.99 2.40 1.00
C THR A 11 11.10 3.65 0.13
N LEU A 12 12.03 4.54 0.45
CA LEU A 12 12.33 5.70 -0.38
C LEU A 12 12.91 5.25 -1.72
N LEU A 13 12.36 5.76 -2.82
CA LEU A 13 12.86 5.51 -4.18
C LEU A 13 13.70 6.68 -4.68
N ASN A 14 13.21 7.91 -4.52
CA ASN A 14 13.87 9.09 -5.05
C ASN A 14 13.50 10.35 -4.28
N ILE A 15 14.30 11.40 -4.45
CA ILE A 15 14.04 12.75 -3.97
C ILE A 15 14.20 13.69 -5.16
N SER A 16 13.28 14.63 -5.33
CA SER A 16 13.35 15.63 -6.39
C SER A 16 14.60 16.50 -6.24
N LEU A 17 15.09 17.09 -7.34
CA LEU A 17 16.27 17.97 -7.33
C LEU A 17 16.15 19.14 -6.35
N THR A 18 14.92 19.61 -6.13
CA THR A 18 14.59 20.68 -5.17
C THR A 18 14.46 20.21 -3.73
N GLY A 19 14.44 18.89 -3.47
CA GLY A 19 14.19 18.31 -2.15
C GLY A 19 12.74 18.42 -1.65
N VAL A 20 11.83 18.98 -2.45
CA VAL A 20 10.44 19.24 -2.04
C VAL A 20 9.57 17.99 -2.16
N HIS A 21 9.85 17.13 -3.15
CA HIS A 21 9.07 15.92 -3.40
C HIS A 21 9.94 14.69 -3.23
N ALA A 22 9.32 13.58 -2.83
CA ALA A 22 9.95 12.29 -2.74
C ALA A 22 9.02 11.21 -3.28
N ASP A 23 9.61 10.23 -3.95
CA ASP A 23 8.91 9.05 -4.42
C ASP A 23 9.14 7.92 -3.42
N ILE A 24 8.08 7.22 -3.04
CA ILE A 24 8.16 6.03 -2.18
C ILE A 24 7.53 4.82 -2.86
N GLN A 25 8.02 3.64 -2.51
CA GLN A 25 7.35 2.39 -2.83
C GLN A 25 6.70 1.83 -1.58
N VAL A 26 5.38 1.66 -1.63
CA VAL A 26 4.61 1.00 -0.57
C VAL A 26 4.51 -0.49 -0.89
N ARG A 27 4.63 -1.34 0.13
CA ARG A 27 4.57 -2.79 0.02
C ARG A 27 3.76 -3.36 1.18
N TRP A 28 3.09 -4.47 0.94
CA TRP A 28 2.29 -5.20 1.92
C TRP A 28 2.28 -6.69 1.58
N GLU A 29 1.80 -7.49 2.52
CA GLU A 29 1.58 -8.92 2.36
C GLU A 29 0.09 -9.25 2.35
N ALA A 30 -0.26 -10.32 1.65
CA ALA A 30 -1.62 -10.84 1.67
C ALA A 30 -2.03 -11.32 3.07
N PRO A 31 -3.33 -11.24 3.43
CA PRO A 31 -3.80 -11.80 4.69
C PRO A 31 -3.50 -13.31 4.75
N PRO A 32 -3.03 -13.84 5.91
CA PRO A 32 -2.71 -15.26 6.05
C PRO A 32 -3.90 -16.21 5.80
N SER A 33 -5.13 -15.68 5.91
CA SER A 33 -6.38 -16.40 5.65
C SER A 33 -6.67 -16.64 4.16
N ALA A 34 -6.01 -15.92 3.24
CA ALA A 34 -6.24 -16.07 1.81
C ALA A 34 -5.29 -17.10 1.18
N ASP A 35 -5.83 -18.23 0.70
CA ASP A 35 -5.04 -19.24 -0.03
C ASP A 35 -4.82 -18.83 -1.50
N ILE A 36 -4.08 -17.74 -1.69
CA ILE A 36 -3.70 -17.20 -3.01
C ILE A 36 -2.74 -18.14 -3.72
N ARG A 37 -1.84 -18.80 -2.99
CA ARG A 37 -0.79 -19.66 -3.54
C ARG A 37 -1.34 -20.88 -4.27
N LYS A 38 -2.46 -21.43 -3.81
CA LYS A 38 -3.15 -22.53 -4.49
C LYS A 38 -4.20 -22.06 -5.51
N GLY A 39 -4.33 -20.74 -5.72
CA GLY A 39 -5.27 -20.16 -6.69
C GLY A 39 -6.73 -20.22 -6.27
N TRP A 40 -7.03 -20.43 -4.99
CA TRP A 40 -8.40 -20.53 -4.49
C TRP A 40 -9.12 -19.18 -4.49
N VAL A 41 -8.36 -18.10 -4.28
CA VAL A 41 -8.84 -16.72 -4.27
C VAL A 41 -7.84 -15.84 -5.02
N ALA A 42 -8.36 -14.91 -5.82
CA ALA A 42 -7.63 -13.76 -6.33
C ALA A 42 -8.05 -12.52 -5.55
N LEU A 43 -7.08 -11.70 -5.13
CA LEU A 43 -7.33 -10.45 -4.42
C LEU A 43 -6.90 -9.26 -5.30
N GLU A 44 -7.72 -8.22 -5.27
CA GLU A 44 -7.38 -6.89 -5.76
C GLU A 44 -7.21 -5.97 -4.55
N TYR A 45 -6.26 -5.05 -4.64
CA TYR A 45 -5.92 -4.14 -3.55
C TYR A 45 -6.17 -2.70 -3.98
N GLU A 46 -6.84 -1.95 -3.11
CA GLU A 46 -6.98 -0.50 -3.23
C GLU A 46 -6.10 0.16 -2.17
N LEU A 47 -5.17 1.01 -2.61
CA LEU A 47 -4.32 1.81 -1.72
C LEU A 47 -4.89 3.22 -1.65
N GLN A 48 -5.07 3.73 -0.44
CA GLN A 48 -5.45 5.12 -0.21
C GLN A 48 -4.37 5.83 0.60
N TYR A 49 -4.13 7.10 0.31
CA TYR A 49 -3.16 7.92 1.02
C TYR A 49 -3.67 9.34 1.23
N LYS A 50 -3.12 10.05 2.22
CA LYS A 50 -3.38 11.47 2.46
C LYS A 50 -2.27 12.04 3.32
N GLU A 51 -2.19 13.36 3.38
CA GLU A 51 -1.42 13.97 4.46
C GLU A 51 -2.12 13.76 5.81
N VAL A 52 -1.33 13.69 6.89
CA VAL A 52 -1.87 13.47 8.25
C VAL A 52 -2.92 14.54 8.60
N ASN A 53 -2.70 15.78 8.14
CA ASN A 53 -3.56 16.93 8.40
C ASN A 53 -4.75 17.08 7.43
N GLU A 54 -4.78 16.31 6.34
CA GLU A 54 -5.92 16.31 5.40
C GLU A 54 -7.04 15.39 5.93
N THR A 55 -8.29 15.69 5.63
CA THR A 55 -9.44 14.85 6.00
C THR A 55 -9.88 13.90 4.89
N GLN A 56 -9.55 14.22 3.63
CA GLN A 56 -9.95 13.45 2.45
C GLN A 56 -8.82 12.52 2.00
N TRP A 57 -9.20 11.30 1.62
CA TRP A 57 -8.27 10.31 1.07
C TRP A 57 -8.11 10.50 -0.45
N LYS A 58 -6.87 10.35 -0.90
CA LYS A 58 -6.49 10.22 -2.30
C LYS A 58 -6.43 8.73 -2.65
N MET A 59 -6.93 8.40 -3.84
CA MET A 59 -6.89 7.07 -4.45
C MET A 59 -5.78 7.01 -5.48
#